data_AF-A0AAW3K253-F1
#
_entry.id   AF-A0AAW3K253-F1
#
_cell.length_a   1.000
_cell.length_b   1.000
_cell.length_c   1.000
_cell.angle_alpha   90.00
_cell.angle_beta   90.00
_cell.angle_gamma   90.00
#
_symmetry.space_group_name_H-M   'P 1'
#
loop_
_entity.id
_entity.type
_entity.pdbx_description
1 polymer ?
#
loop_
_entity_poly.entity_id
_entity_poly.type
_entity_poly.pdbx_seq_one_letter_code
_entity_poly.pdbx_strand_id
1 'polypeptide(L)'
;MLLVQVKALIHDVSLKLEQTSKAMYRRDLVTTSDHQKLGEINNALTKSYDLLDVAFQEDGYKNTNFDEVMEYTELVRKRIAALAEYIRPYRLKNEHVSPSTVVTMINKEQQAIHHLVTLLNELTGVSQA
;
A
#
# COMPACT_ATOMS: atom_id res chain seq x y z
N MET A 1 -9.77 -5.28 18.14
CA MET A 1 -8.36 -4.84 18.33
C MET A 1 -7.56 -4.93 17.04
N LEU A 2 -7.70 -6.01 16.26
CA LEU A 2 -7.02 -6.22 14.97
C LEU A 2 -7.31 -5.13 13.93
N LEU A 3 -8.57 -4.75 13.73
CA LEU A 3 -8.95 -3.71 12.76
C LEU A 3 -8.32 -2.34 13.07
N VAL A 4 -8.07 -2.02 14.35
CA VAL A 4 -7.34 -0.80 14.74
C VAL A 4 -5.87 -0.88 14.29
N GLN A 5 -5.24 -2.05 14.43
CA GLN A 5 -3.88 -2.27 13.95
C GLN A 5 -3.79 -2.22 12.42
N VAL A 6 -4.76 -2.81 11.71
CA VAL A 6 -4.86 -2.74 10.24
C VAL A 6 -4.95 -1.27 9.81
N LYS A 7 -5.85 -0.47 10.40
CA LYS A 7 -5.95 0.96 10.09
C LYS A 7 -4.65 1.71 10.33
N ALA A 8 -3.95 1.44 11.43
CA ALA A 8 -2.66 2.06 11.72
C ALA A 8 -1.60 1.70 10.66
N LEU A 9 -1.53 0.43 10.23
CA LEU A 9 -0.62 -0.01 9.19
C LEU A 9 -0.93 0.62 7.83
N ILE A 10 -2.21 0.66 7.44
CA ILE A 10 -2.62 1.27 6.17
C ILE A 10 -2.38 2.78 6.17
N HIS A 11 -2.56 3.45 7.31
CA HIS A 11 -2.18 4.85 7.46
C HIS A 11 -0.67 5.06 7.30
N ASP A 12 0.17 4.24 7.95
CA ASP A 12 1.62 4.27 7.79
C ASP A 12 2.05 4.02 6.33
N VAL A 13 1.41 3.08 5.64
CA VAL A 13 1.61 2.82 4.21
C VAL A 13 1.31 4.08 3.37
N SER A 14 0.19 4.75 3.63
CA SER A 14 -0.18 5.99 2.94
C SER A 14 0.88 7.08 3.10
N LEU A 15 1.33 7.31 4.34
CA LEU A 15 2.37 8.28 4.66
C LEU A 15 3.70 7.94 3.99
N LYS A 16 4.12 6.67 4.04
CA LYS A 16 5.37 6.22 3.41
C LYS A 16 5.34 6.33 1.90
N LEU A 17 4.22 6.04 1.25
CA LEU A 17 4.05 6.25 -0.19
C LEU A 17 4.19 7.73 -0.54
N GLU A 18 3.55 8.61 0.23
CA GLU A 18 3.63 10.06 0.03
C GLU A 18 5.06 10.58 0.16
N GLN A 19 5.75 10.16 1.22
CA GLN A 19 7.14 10.54 1.47
C GLN A 19 8.07 10.02 0.36
N THR A 20 7.83 8.79 -0.11
CA THR A 20 8.61 8.18 -1.20
C THR A 20 8.40 8.96 -2.51
N SER A 21 7.15 9.25 -2.88
CA SER A 21 6.79 10.06 -4.05
C SER A 21 7.43 11.45 -4.01
N LYS A 22 7.27 12.19 -2.90
CA LYS A 22 7.85 13.53 -2.71
C LYS A 22 9.37 13.50 -2.79
N ALA A 23 10.02 12.49 -2.21
CA ALA A 23 11.47 12.37 -2.24
C ALA A 23 12.01 12.09 -3.66
N MET A 24 11.35 11.23 -4.44
CA MET A 24 11.71 11.01 -5.84
C MET A 24 11.54 12.27 -6.67
N TYR A 25 10.38 12.94 -6.55
CA TYR A 25 10.09 14.18 -7.28
C TYR A 25 11.13 15.27 -6.99
N ARG A 26 11.48 15.50 -5.73
CA ARG A 26 12.46 16.53 -5.33
C ARG A 26 13.87 16.24 -5.84
N ARG A 27 14.26 14.97 -5.90
CA ARG A 27 15.59 14.56 -6.35
C ARG A 27 15.68 14.44 -7.87
N ASP A 28 14.53 14.39 -8.56
CA ASP A 28 14.41 13.99 -9.96
C ASP A 28 15.20 12.69 -10.26
N LEU A 29 15.09 11.72 -9.34
CA LEU A 29 15.83 10.47 -9.42
C LEU A 29 15.13 9.34 -8.65
N VAL A 30 15.26 8.12 -9.18
CA VAL A 30 14.85 6.87 -8.52
C VAL A 30 16.09 6.16 -8.00
N THR A 31 16.06 5.74 -6.73
CA THR A 31 17.23 5.21 -6.02
C THR A 31 16.98 3.82 -5.43
N THR A 32 18.05 3.13 -5.05
CA THR A 32 17.96 1.86 -4.31
C THR A 32 17.22 2.00 -2.97
N SER A 33 17.32 3.17 -2.31
CA SER A 33 16.55 3.44 -1.09
C SER A 33 15.05 3.45 -1.34
N ASP A 34 14.62 3.90 -2.52
CA ASP A 34 13.20 3.89 -2.88
C ASP A 34 12.67 2.48 -3.10
N HIS A 35 13.47 1.61 -3.73
CA HIS A 35 13.15 0.18 -3.84
C HIS A 35 12.98 -0.46 -2.45
N GLN A 36 13.88 -0.16 -1.50
CA GLN A 36 13.77 -0.66 -0.12
C GLN A 36 12.48 -0.19 0.55
N LYS A 37 12.13 1.10 0.43
CA LYS A 37 10.89 1.65 0.98
C LYS A 37 9.64 1.00 0.39
N LEU A 38 9.60 0.75 -0.93
CA LEU A 38 8.49 0.01 -1.53
C LEU A 38 8.41 -1.43 -1.01
N GLY A 39 9.54 -2.07 -0.73
CA GLY A 39 9.59 -3.37 -0.06
C GLY A 39 9.01 -3.33 1.36
N GLU A 40 9.34 -2.30 2.15
CA GLU A 40 8.76 -2.10 3.49
C GLU A 40 7.25 -1.87 3.44
N ILE A 41 6.78 -1.05 2.48
CA ILE A 41 5.35 -0.80 2.24
C ILE A 41 4.65 -2.12 1.88
N ASN A 42 5.23 -2.92 1.00
CA ASN A 42 4.68 -4.23 0.62
C ASN A 42 4.60 -5.19 1.82
N ASN A 43 5.59 -5.19 2.70
CA ASN A 43 5.58 -5.99 3.92
C ASN A 43 4.48 -5.53 4.89
N ALA A 44 4.28 -4.22 5.03
CA ALA A 44 3.19 -3.66 5.84
C ALA A 44 1.81 -4.06 5.28
N LEU A 45 1.62 -4.03 3.95
CA LEU A 45 0.40 -4.50 3.30
C LEU A 45 0.16 -6.00 3.47
N THR A 46 1.22 -6.81 3.41
CA THR A 46 1.15 -8.25 3.71
C THR A 46 0.66 -8.47 5.14
N LYS A 47 1.26 -7.78 6.11
CA LYS A 47 0.83 -7.85 7.50
C LYS A 47 -0.61 -7.38 7.70
N SER A 48 -1.04 -6.32 7.01
CA SER A 48 -2.43 -5.86 7.04
C SER A 48 -3.39 -6.92 6.52
N TYR A 49 -3.04 -7.61 5.42
CA TYR A 49 -3.83 -8.70 4.88
C TYR A 49 -3.94 -9.87 5.88
N ASP A 50 -2.83 -10.30 6.46
CA ASP A 50 -2.83 -11.39 7.45
C ASP A 50 -3.69 -11.05 8.68
N LEU A 51 -3.65 -9.79 9.14
CA LEU A 51 -4.48 -9.32 10.24
C LEU A 51 -5.97 -9.22 9.87
N LEU A 52 -6.29 -8.87 8.61
CA LEU A 52 -7.65 -8.88 8.09
C LEU A 52 -8.21 -10.30 8.02
N ASP A 53 -7.41 -11.26 7.56
CA ASP A 53 -7.80 -12.67 7.54
C ASP A 53 -8.14 -13.16 8.95
N VAL A 54 -7.26 -12.94 9.94
CA VAL A 54 -7.56 -13.30 11.34
C VAL A 54 -8.82 -12.60 11.85
N ALA A 55 -9.01 -11.31 11.54
CA ALA A 55 -10.20 -10.57 11.95
C ALA A 55 -11.48 -11.12 11.31
N PHE A 56 -11.42 -11.57 10.05
CA PHE A 56 -12.54 -12.18 9.35
C PHE A 56 -12.90 -13.56 9.93
N GLN A 57 -11.87 -14.33 10.31
CA GLN A 57 -12.02 -15.60 11.02
C GLN A 57 -12.68 -15.41 12.39
N GLU A 58 -12.26 -14.39 13.16
CA GLU A 58 -12.85 -14.03 14.45
C GLU A 58 -14.32 -13.58 14.34
N ASP A 59 -14.70 -12.95 13.22
CA ASP A 59 -16.09 -12.61 12.89
C ASP A 59 -16.94 -13.83 12.48
N GLY A 60 -16.30 -15.00 12.32
CA GLY A 60 -16.95 -16.23 11.87
C GLY A 60 -17.39 -16.17 10.40
N TYR A 61 -16.68 -15.40 9.58
CA TYR A 61 -16.91 -15.25 8.14
C TYR A 61 -18.29 -14.71 7.75
N LYS A 62 -18.88 -13.82 8.56
CA LYS A 62 -20.25 -13.34 8.36
C LYS A 62 -20.32 -12.03 7.60
N ASN A 63 -19.34 -11.15 7.83
CA ASN A 63 -19.32 -9.84 7.23
C ASN A 63 -18.66 -9.86 5.85
N THR A 64 -19.48 -9.81 4.79
CA THR A 64 -19.04 -9.80 3.39
C THR A 64 -18.18 -8.59 3.02
N ASN A 65 -18.17 -7.52 3.84
CA ASN A 65 -17.31 -6.36 3.59
C ASN A 65 -15.83 -6.69 3.80
N PHE A 66 -15.49 -7.79 4.48
CA PHE A 66 -14.10 -8.26 4.55
C PHE A 66 -13.57 -8.69 3.18
N ASP A 67 -14.39 -9.33 2.34
CA ASP A 67 -13.95 -9.82 1.03
C ASP A 67 -13.42 -8.67 0.17
N GLU A 68 -14.17 -7.58 0.08
CA GLU A 68 -13.79 -6.39 -0.68
C GLU A 68 -12.51 -5.73 -0.12
N VAL A 69 -12.45 -5.55 1.21
CA VAL A 69 -11.27 -4.97 1.87
C VAL A 69 -10.02 -5.83 1.65
N MET A 70 -10.14 -7.15 1.75
CA MET A 70 -9.04 -8.10 1.56
C MET A 70 -8.59 -8.17 0.11
N GLU A 71 -9.52 -8.25 -0.84
CA GLU A 71 -9.21 -8.22 -2.28
C GLU A 71 -8.48 -6.93 -2.64
N TYR A 72 -8.96 -5.79 -2.14
CA TYR A 72 -8.35 -4.51 -2.41
C TYR A 72 -6.96 -4.36 -1.76
N THR A 73 -6.78 -4.85 -0.53
CA THR A 73 -5.46 -4.90 0.13
C THR A 73 -4.47 -5.71 -0.69
N GLU A 74 -4.88 -6.88 -1.17
CA GLU A 74 -4.06 -7.78 -1.99
C GLU A 74 -3.72 -7.17 -3.36
N LEU A 75 -4.66 -6.46 -3.98
CA LEU A 75 -4.47 -5.75 -5.23
C LEU A 75 -3.39 -4.68 -5.11
N VAL A 76 -3.48 -3.81 -4.09
CA VAL A 76 -2.49 -2.75 -3.86
C VAL A 76 -1.13 -3.35 -3.53
N ARG A 77 -1.09 -4.40 -2.70
CA ARG A 77 0.14 -5.15 -2.39
C ARG A 77 0.85 -5.63 -3.65
N LYS A 78 0.13 -6.31 -4.55
CA LYS A 78 0.68 -6.79 -5.83
C LYS A 78 1.20 -5.67 -6.71
N ARG A 79 0.49 -4.53 -6.78
CA ARG A 79 0.92 -3.37 -7.57
C ARG A 79 2.17 -2.70 -7.00
N ILE A 80 2.26 -2.57 -5.66
CA ILE A 80 3.48 -2.09 -5.00
C ILE A 80 4.65 -3.04 -5.22
N ALA A 81 4.44 -4.36 -5.14
CA ALA A 81 5.48 -5.34 -5.45
C ALA A 81 5.96 -5.23 -6.90
N ALA A 82 5.03 -5.07 -7.86
CA ALA A 82 5.36 -4.86 -9.27
C ALA A 82 6.13 -3.55 -9.48
N LEU A 83 5.76 -2.48 -8.77
CA LEU A 83 6.48 -1.21 -8.80
C LEU A 83 7.90 -1.35 -8.22
N ALA A 84 8.06 -2.08 -7.11
CA ALA A 84 9.37 -2.35 -6.53
C ALA A 84 10.27 -3.13 -7.49
N GLU A 85 9.72 -4.10 -8.23
CA GLU A 85 10.44 -4.84 -9.26
C GLU A 85 10.77 -3.96 -10.47
N TYR A 86 9.89 -3.04 -10.85
CA TYR A 86 10.12 -2.07 -11.91
C TYR A 86 11.34 -1.18 -11.61
N ILE A 87 11.51 -0.76 -10.36
CA ILE A 87 12.62 0.10 -9.92
C ILE A 87 13.78 -0.67 -9.26
N ARG A 88 13.91 -1.97 -9.53
CA ARG A 88 14.90 -2.81 -8.87
C ARG A 88 16.33 -2.32 -9.15
N PRO A 89 17.28 -2.39 -8.19
CA PRO A 89 18.58 -1.75 -8.33
C PRO A 89 19.40 -2.18 -9.57
N TYR A 90 19.26 -3.42 -10.03
CA TYR A 90 19.95 -3.86 -11.25
C TYR A 90 19.35 -3.20 -12.51
N ARG A 91 18.04 -2.96 -12.55
CA ARG A 91 17.37 -2.27 -13.66
C ARG A 91 17.74 -0.81 -13.70
N LEU A 92 17.80 -0.14 -12.55
CA LEU A 92 18.22 1.26 -12.46
C LEU A 92 19.65 1.50 -13.00
N LYS A 93 20.51 0.47 -13.02
CA LYS A 93 21.86 0.55 -13.59
C LYS A 93 21.89 0.38 -15.11
N ASN A 94 20.89 -0.29 -15.68
CA ASN A 94 20.91 -0.77 -17.06
C ASN A 94 19.83 -0.10 -17.95
N GLU A 95 18.79 0.45 -17.33
CA GLU A 95 17.61 1.00 -17.99
C GLU A 95 17.36 2.41 -17.47
N HIS A 96 16.96 3.32 -18.37
CA HIS A 96 16.49 4.63 -17.95
C HIS A 96 15.09 4.51 -17.34
N VAL A 97 14.98 4.76 -16.04
CA VAL A 97 13.71 4.82 -15.34
C VAL A 97 13.36 6.28 -15.07
N SER A 98 12.31 6.75 -15.72
CA SER A 98 11.78 8.11 -15.54
C SER A 98 11.20 8.28 -14.12
N PRO A 99 11.73 9.21 -13.30
CA PRO A 99 11.19 9.49 -11.97
C PRO A 99 9.74 9.95 -12.01
N SER A 100 9.35 10.75 -13.01
CA SER A 100 7.96 11.21 -13.17
C SER A 100 6.99 10.06 -13.45
N THR A 101 7.44 9.03 -14.18
CA THR A 101 6.65 7.82 -14.42
C THR A 101 6.42 7.05 -13.12
N VAL A 102 7.48 6.85 -12.32
CA VAL A 102 7.38 6.15 -11.03
C VAL A 102 6.51 6.93 -10.04
N VAL A 103 6.67 8.26 -9.97
CA VAL A 103 5.82 9.13 -9.14
C VAL A 103 4.34 9.00 -9.56
N THR A 104 4.05 8.96 -10.86
CA THR A 104 2.68 8.76 -11.35
C THR A 104 2.11 7.41 -10.92
N MET A 105 2.92 6.35 -10.96
CA MET A 105 2.52 5.03 -10.46
C MET A 105 2.25 5.07 -8.96
N ILE A 106 3.13 5.68 -8.14
CA ILE A 106 2.91 5.83 -6.70
C ILE A 106 1.63 6.61 -6.41
N ASN A 107 1.36 7.71 -7.12
CA ASN A 107 0.17 8.52 -6.90
C ASN A 107 -1.13 7.72 -7.15
N LYS A 108 -1.13 6.78 -8.12
CA LYS A 108 -2.25 5.87 -8.33
C LYS A 108 -2.44 4.92 -7.15
N GLU A 109 -1.35 4.39 -6.60
CA GLU A 109 -1.42 3.54 -5.42
C GLU A 109 -1.83 4.31 -4.17
N GLN A 110 -1.49 5.59 -4.04
CA GLN A 110 -2.01 6.44 -2.96
C GLN A 110 -3.53 6.61 -3.05
N GLN A 111 -4.08 6.84 -4.25
CA GLN A 111 -5.54 6.90 -4.45
C GLN A 111 -6.19 5.56 -4.08
N ALA A 112 -5.55 4.44 -4.42
CA ALA A 112 -6.03 3.12 -4.03
C ALA A 112 -6.00 2.96 -2.49
N ILE A 113 -4.92 3.34 -1.82
CA ILE A 113 -4.84 3.32 -0.35
C ILE A 113 -5.91 4.20 0.29
N HIS A 114 -6.21 5.37 -0.26
CA HIS A 114 -7.32 6.21 0.23
C HIS A 114 -8.66 5.50 0.13
N HIS A 115 -8.92 4.80 -0.98
CA HIS A 115 -10.13 3.99 -1.11
C HIS A 115 -10.16 2.84 -0.09
N LEU A 116 -9.03 2.15 0.11
CA LEU A 116 -8.90 1.11 1.13
C LEU A 116 -9.21 1.63 2.54
N VAL A 117 -8.81 2.86 2.86
CA VAL A 117 -9.17 3.51 4.14
C VAL A 117 -10.68 3.72 4.26
N THR A 118 -11.36 4.10 3.17
CA THR A 118 -12.82 4.21 3.16
C THR A 118 -13.48 2.86 3.45
N LEU A 119 -13.06 1.79 2.74
CA LEU A 119 -13.59 0.44 2.97
C LEU A 119 -13.34 -0.03 4.42
N LEU A 120 -12.17 0.24 4.99
CA LEU A 120 -11.87 -0.09 6.39
C LEU A 120 -12.73 0.70 7.38
N ASN A 121 -13.11 1.93 7.05
CA ASN A 121 -13.99 2.74 7.90
C ASN A 121 -15.41 2.18 7.89
N GLU A 122 -15.93 1.85 6.71
CA GLU A 122 -17.21 1.17 6.51
C GLU A 122 -17.25 -0.17 7.25
N LEU A 123 -16.18 -0.98 7.15
CA LEU A 123 -16.05 -2.25 7.86
C LEU A 123 -16.17 -2.09 9.39
N THR A 124 -15.62 -1.00 9.93
CA THR A 124 -15.66 -0.73 11.38
C THR A 124 -16.90 0.05 11.84
N GLY A 125 -17.83 0.37 10.94
CA GLY A 125 -19.00 1.21 11.26
C GLY A 125 -18.66 2.66 11.61
N VAL A 126 -17.49 3.15 11.22
CA VAL A 126 -17.06 4.54 11.43
C VAL A 126 -17.42 5.32 10.18
N SER A 127 -18.59 5.96 10.16
CA SER A 127 -18.94 6.91 9.10
C SER A 127 -18.02 8.13 9.18
N GLN A 128 -17.52 8.63 8.05
CA GLN A 128 -16.88 9.95 8.02
C GLN A 128 -17.93 10.98 8.42
N ALA A 129 -17.68 11.67 9.52
CA ALA A 129 -18.47 12.81 9.99
C ALA A 129 -17.84 14.11 9.48
#